data_AF-A0A3S0BFS6-F1
#
_entry.id   AF-A0A3S0BFS6-F1
#
_cell.length_a   1.000
_cell.length_b   1.000
_cell.length_c   1.000
_cell.angle_alpha   90.00
_cell.angle_beta   90.00
_cell.angle_gamma   90.00
#
_symmetry.space_group_name_H-M   'P 1'
#
loop_
_entity.id
_entity.type
_entity.pdbx_description
1 polymer ?
#
loop_
_entity_poly.entity_id
_entity_poly.type
_entity_poly.pdbx_seq_one_letter_code
_entity_poly.pdbx_strand_id
1 'polypeptide(L)'
;MAALLFRSRLSFNYERHMVESINSDCWLLVIDTDSYSGNFERELTAYLTGQLGECGVGDKMANIFGEDAKKNKPPVDFDDIVISEPDDRGCHRPCTIYPTPGWRNDGMGGHYKVGDEVKALEEYKTRQLAEIASNRDRIKLYSTKPTYGWSEKDIRKELARLDKEEKEVKGRKKVGGFPAYQSVAIFFSERPSKKTIEWLKERAKGYPEARKKAHDWDRGPAPKITGWRLIEHKVVRTQKEEAV
;
A
#
# COMPACT_ATOMS: atom_id res chain seq x y z
N MET A 1 18.85 -31.76 32.09
CA MET A 1 18.14 -30.59 31.57
C MET A 1 18.56 -30.37 30.13
N ALA A 2 17.73 -30.79 29.18
CA ALA A 2 18.03 -30.72 27.75
C ALA A 2 17.69 -29.33 27.20
N ALA A 3 18.72 -28.56 26.86
CA ALA A 3 18.57 -27.31 26.14
C ALA A 3 18.21 -27.63 24.67
N LEU A 4 16.95 -27.41 24.28
CA LEU A 4 16.55 -27.39 22.89
C LEU A 4 17.20 -26.17 22.21
N LEU A 5 18.34 -26.41 21.55
CA LEU A 5 18.95 -25.48 20.61
C LEU A 5 18.10 -25.42 19.35
N PHE A 6 17.22 -24.42 19.27
CA PHE A 6 16.57 -24.02 18.02
C PHE A 6 17.67 -23.41 17.13
N ARG A 7 18.24 -24.24 16.24
CA ARG A 7 19.22 -23.79 15.26
C ARG A 7 18.54 -22.83 14.30
N SER A 8 18.89 -21.55 14.39
CA SER A 8 18.63 -20.54 13.37
C SER A 8 19.39 -20.90 12.09
N ARG A 9 18.79 -21.71 11.22
CA ARG A 9 19.24 -21.86 9.82
C ARG A 9 18.67 -20.69 9.02
N LEU A 10 19.28 -19.52 9.18
CA LEU A 10 19.16 -18.41 8.23
C LEU A 10 20.56 -18.13 7.68
N SER A 11 21.11 -19.09 6.95
CA SER A 11 22.20 -18.85 6.02
C SER A 11 21.61 -18.91 4.62
N PHE A 12 21.05 -17.79 4.18
CA PHE A 12 20.50 -17.61 2.84
C PHE A 12 21.66 -17.59 1.84
N ASN A 13 21.68 -18.57 0.93
CA ASN A 13 22.51 -18.55 -0.27
C ASN A 13 22.02 -17.43 -1.19
N TYR A 14 22.61 -16.24 -1.08
CA TYR A 14 22.17 -15.03 -1.79
C TYR A 14 22.83 -14.85 -3.17
N GLU A 15 23.77 -15.71 -3.59
CA GLU A 15 24.67 -15.42 -4.72
C GLU A 15 24.41 -16.19 -6.03
N ARG A 16 23.23 -16.79 -6.27
CA ARG A 16 23.02 -17.55 -7.54
C ARG A 16 21.72 -17.36 -8.32
N HIS A 17 20.87 -16.39 -7.99
CA HIS A 17 19.59 -16.19 -8.70
C HIS A 17 19.30 -14.74 -9.16
N MET A 18 20.33 -13.93 -9.39
CA MET A 18 20.11 -12.64 -10.05
C MET A 18 20.04 -12.83 -11.58
N VAL A 19 18.94 -12.36 -12.16
CA VAL A 19 18.55 -12.33 -13.59
C VAL A 19 17.76 -13.53 -14.14
N GLU A 20 16.83 -14.07 -13.35
CA GLU A 20 15.54 -14.52 -13.90
C GLU A 20 14.47 -13.62 -13.27
N SER A 21 13.98 -12.63 -14.04
CA SER A 21 12.87 -11.76 -13.65
C SER A 21 11.75 -12.62 -13.08
N ILE A 22 11.12 -12.25 -11.97
CA ILE A 22 10.18 -13.15 -11.32
C ILE A 22 8.97 -13.40 -12.24
N ASN A 23 8.77 -14.67 -12.56
CA ASN A 23 8.10 -15.15 -13.78
C ASN A 23 7.30 -16.45 -13.53
N SER A 24 6.97 -16.72 -12.27
CA SER A 24 6.27 -17.95 -11.87
C SER A 24 4.82 -17.65 -11.50
N ASP A 25 3.93 -18.55 -11.88
CA ASP A 25 2.56 -18.54 -11.39
C ASP A 25 2.55 -18.57 -9.85
N CYS A 26 1.69 -17.77 -9.24
CA CYS A 26 1.59 -17.66 -7.80
C CYS A 26 0.14 -17.47 -7.33
N TRP A 27 -0.08 -17.45 -6.03
CA TRP A 27 -1.37 -17.17 -5.39
C TRP A 27 -1.29 -15.88 -4.61
N LEU A 28 -2.37 -15.10 -4.64
CA LEU A 28 -2.51 -13.84 -3.89
C LEU A 28 -3.64 -13.97 -2.87
N LEU A 29 -3.32 -13.81 -1.58
CA LEU A 29 -4.35 -13.48 -0.60
C LEU A 29 -4.50 -11.96 -0.57
N VAL A 30 -5.62 -11.47 -1.12
CA VAL A 30 -5.93 -10.06 -1.19
C VAL A 30 -6.88 -9.65 -0.06
N ILE A 31 -6.46 -8.66 0.72
CA ILE A 31 -7.16 -8.12 1.88
C ILE A 31 -7.69 -6.75 1.48
N ASP A 32 -9.01 -6.65 1.30
CA ASP A 32 -9.66 -5.39 0.96
C ASP A 32 -9.86 -4.55 2.22
N THR A 33 -9.62 -3.25 2.13
CA THR A 33 -9.75 -2.31 3.23
C THR A 33 -10.55 -1.07 2.83
N ASP A 34 -10.78 -0.16 3.77
CA ASP A 34 -11.42 1.14 3.53
C ASP A 34 -10.41 2.29 3.27
N SER A 35 -9.11 2.00 3.28
CA SER A 35 -8.05 3.00 3.29
C SER A 35 -7.00 2.72 2.21
N TYR A 36 -6.23 3.73 1.79
CA TYR A 36 -5.15 3.53 0.82
C TYR A 36 -4.08 2.58 1.38
N SER A 37 -3.90 1.45 0.69
CA SER A 37 -3.06 0.34 1.17
C SER A 37 -1.58 0.67 1.23
N GLY A 38 -1.06 1.56 0.36
CA GLY A 38 0.37 1.91 0.30
C GLY A 38 0.93 2.60 1.54
N ASN A 39 0.07 2.91 2.52
CA ASN A 39 0.48 3.46 3.82
C ASN A 39 0.74 2.37 4.88
N PHE A 40 0.30 1.13 4.66
CA PHE A 40 0.31 0.09 5.70
C PHE A 40 0.51 -1.34 5.17
N GLU A 41 0.59 -1.56 3.86
CA GLU A 41 0.73 -2.87 3.22
C GLU A 41 1.90 -3.69 3.76
N ARG A 42 3.05 -3.03 3.96
CA ARG A 42 4.27 -3.67 4.49
C ARG A 42 4.12 -4.06 5.95
N GLU A 43 3.54 -3.17 6.76
CA GLU A 43 3.31 -3.42 8.19
C GLU A 43 2.27 -4.50 8.43
N LEU A 44 1.17 -4.48 7.67
CA LEU A 44 0.15 -5.51 7.74
C LEU A 44 0.73 -6.87 7.34
N THR A 45 1.51 -6.92 6.26
CA THR A 45 2.14 -8.17 5.82
C THR A 45 3.14 -8.70 6.84
N ALA A 46 4.01 -7.86 7.39
CA ALA A 46 4.94 -8.25 8.45
C ALA A 46 4.21 -8.72 9.71
N TYR A 47 3.12 -8.06 10.09
CA TYR A 47 2.30 -8.48 11.23
C TYR A 47 1.66 -9.85 10.99
N LEU A 48 1.18 -10.11 9.78
CA LEU A 48 0.50 -11.34 9.41
C LEU A 48 1.44 -12.53 9.19
N THR A 49 2.63 -12.26 8.67
CA THR A 49 3.53 -13.31 8.15
C THR A 49 4.88 -13.41 8.83
N GLY A 50 5.27 -12.38 9.59
CA GLY A 50 6.64 -12.28 10.11
C GLY A 50 7.68 -11.96 9.05
N GLN A 51 7.32 -11.98 7.75
CA GLN A 51 8.24 -11.73 6.65
C GLN A 51 8.42 -10.23 6.42
N LEU A 52 9.67 -9.82 6.20
CA LEU A 52 10.05 -8.45 5.86
C LEU A 52 10.52 -8.41 4.40
N GLY A 53 10.16 -7.35 3.70
CA GLY A 53 10.83 -7.00 2.46
C GLY A 53 12.18 -6.34 2.73
N GLU A 54 12.97 -6.13 1.67
CA GLU A 54 14.34 -5.57 1.75
C GLU A 54 14.39 -4.17 2.39
N CYS A 55 13.28 -3.42 2.37
CA CYS A 55 13.20 -2.10 2.99
C CYS A 55 13.16 -2.12 4.53
N GLY A 56 12.99 -3.29 5.16
CA GLY A 56 12.90 -3.43 6.63
C GLY A 56 11.65 -2.82 7.27
N VAL A 57 10.76 -2.21 6.49
CA VAL A 57 9.50 -1.63 7.00
C VAL A 57 8.61 -2.76 7.51
N GLY A 58 8.15 -2.63 8.76
CA GLY A 58 7.36 -3.63 9.45
C GLY A 58 8.14 -4.44 10.49
N ASP A 59 9.41 -4.16 10.75
CA ASP A 59 10.23 -4.88 11.74
C ASP A 59 9.53 -5.06 13.11
N LYS A 60 8.97 -3.97 13.67
CA LYS A 60 8.19 -4.03 14.92
C LYS A 60 7.00 -4.99 14.82
N MET A 61 6.35 -5.06 13.66
CA MET A 61 5.22 -5.97 13.41
C MET A 61 5.67 -7.43 13.27
N ALA A 62 6.81 -7.67 12.62
CA ALA A 62 7.42 -8.99 12.54
C ALA A 62 7.85 -9.50 13.93
N ASN A 63 8.34 -8.61 14.80
CA ASN A 63 8.63 -8.96 16.20
C ASN A 63 7.36 -9.36 16.97
N ILE A 64 6.25 -8.63 16.78
CA ILE A 64 4.95 -9.01 17.35
C ILE A 64 4.51 -10.39 16.82
N PHE A 65 4.69 -10.65 15.52
CA PHE A 65 4.47 -11.98 14.95
C PHE A 65 5.30 -13.07 15.63
N GLY A 66 6.60 -12.85 15.81
CA GLY A 66 7.47 -13.83 16.45
C GLY A 66 7.04 -14.18 17.87
N GLU A 67 6.60 -13.21 18.66
CA GLU A 67 6.10 -13.45 20.02
C GLU A 67 4.75 -14.17 20.04
N ASP A 68 3.86 -13.83 19.11
CA ASP A 68 2.57 -14.50 18.99
C ASP A 68 2.73 -15.94 18.48
N ALA A 69 3.60 -16.18 17.51
CA ALA A 69 3.87 -17.49 16.91
C ALA A 69 4.45 -18.49 17.93
N LYS A 70 5.22 -18.01 18.92
CA LYS A 70 5.69 -18.83 20.04
C LYS A 70 4.54 -19.37 20.89
N LYS A 71 3.46 -18.59 21.05
CA LYS A 71 2.28 -18.96 21.87
C LYS A 71 1.24 -19.71 21.04
N ASN A 72 1.03 -19.25 19.81
CA ASN A 72 0.02 -19.71 18.86
C ASN A 72 0.74 -20.14 17.59
N LYS A 73 1.20 -21.40 17.56
CA LYS A 73 2.00 -21.92 16.45
C LYS A 73 1.29 -21.70 15.11
N PRO A 74 1.96 -21.12 14.10
CA PRO A 74 1.38 -20.99 12.78
C PRO A 74 1.07 -22.38 12.19
N PRO A 75 0.18 -22.46 11.19
CA PRO A 75 -0.01 -23.67 10.40
C PRO A 75 1.31 -24.19 9.82
N VAL A 76 1.45 -25.52 9.71
CA VAL A 76 2.71 -26.17 9.32
C VAL A 76 3.15 -25.80 7.91
N ASP A 77 2.19 -25.49 7.04
CA ASP A 77 2.36 -25.10 5.64
C ASP A 77 2.67 -23.60 5.47
N PHE A 78 2.76 -22.81 6.54
CA PHE A 78 2.75 -21.35 6.41
C PHE A 78 4.09 -20.72 5.99
N ASP A 79 5.19 -21.14 6.63
CA ASP A 79 6.47 -20.43 6.52
C ASP A 79 7.12 -20.60 5.14
N ASP A 80 6.89 -21.74 4.48
CA ASP A 80 7.57 -22.11 3.24
C ASP A 80 6.89 -21.57 1.97
N ILE A 81 5.67 -21.04 2.11
CA ILE A 81 4.84 -20.69 0.95
C ILE A 81 4.77 -19.19 0.69
N VAL A 82 5.12 -18.33 1.65
CA VAL A 82 5.14 -16.86 1.44
C VAL A 82 6.41 -16.50 0.67
N ILE A 83 6.23 -15.94 -0.53
CA ILE A 83 7.35 -15.56 -1.42
C ILE A 83 7.48 -14.04 -1.52
N SER A 84 8.64 -13.57 -1.95
CA SER A 84 8.90 -12.15 -2.21
C SER A 84 9.08 -11.87 -3.70
N GLU A 85 8.47 -10.79 -4.16
CA GLU A 85 8.48 -10.32 -5.55
C GLU A 85 9.15 -8.94 -5.63
N PRO A 86 9.99 -8.64 -6.64
CA PRO A 86 10.56 -7.32 -6.84
C PRO A 86 9.49 -6.35 -7.30
N ASP A 87 9.50 -5.14 -6.73
CA ASP A 87 8.73 -4.03 -7.28
C ASP A 87 9.41 -3.43 -8.54
N ASP A 88 8.79 -2.39 -9.12
CA ASP A 88 9.33 -1.67 -10.29
C ASP A 88 10.73 -1.06 -10.08
N ARG A 89 11.23 -1.07 -8.83
CA ARG A 89 12.57 -0.59 -8.45
C ARG A 89 13.51 -1.72 -8.04
N GLY A 90 13.09 -2.98 -8.22
CA GLY A 90 13.85 -4.17 -7.85
C GLY A 90 13.85 -4.48 -6.36
N CYS A 91 13.02 -3.81 -5.54
CA CYS A 91 12.95 -4.07 -4.11
C CYS A 91 12.03 -5.26 -3.84
N HIS A 92 12.60 -6.37 -3.33
CA HIS A 92 11.84 -7.59 -3.07
C HIS A 92 10.96 -7.45 -1.82
N ARG A 93 9.67 -7.77 -1.97
CA ARG A 93 8.67 -7.68 -0.90
C ARG A 93 7.67 -8.84 -0.95
N PRO A 94 7.20 -9.33 0.21
CA PRO A 94 6.19 -10.38 0.28
C PRO A 94 4.76 -9.90 -0.03
N CYS A 95 4.60 -8.63 -0.40
CA CYS A 95 3.30 -8.04 -0.69
C CYS A 95 3.39 -6.90 -1.70
N THR A 96 2.23 -6.59 -2.29
CA THR A 96 2.01 -5.38 -3.09
C THR A 96 0.66 -4.74 -2.78
N ILE A 97 0.49 -3.49 -3.19
CA ILE A 97 -0.83 -2.86 -3.22
C ILE A 97 -1.63 -3.43 -4.39
N TYR A 98 -2.94 -3.61 -4.22
CA TYR A 98 -3.78 -4.28 -5.22
C TYR A 98 -5.06 -3.47 -5.51
N PRO A 99 -5.54 -3.44 -6.77
CA PRO A 99 -6.80 -2.78 -7.10
C PRO A 99 -7.98 -3.37 -6.33
N THR A 100 -8.83 -2.48 -5.81
CA THR A 100 -10.05 -2.83 -5.07
C THR A 100 -11.25 -2.80 -6.01
N PRO A 101 -11.90 -3.94 -6.31
CA PRO A 101 -13.04 -3.99 -7.22
C PRO A 101 -14.18 -3.08 -6.77
N GLY A 102 -14.81 -2.42 -7.74
CA GLY A 102 -15.92 -1.50 -7.47
C GLY A 102 -15.49 -0.15 -6.88
N TRP A 103 -14.20 0.13 -6.75
CA TRP A 103 -13.67 1.42 -6.30
C TRP A 103 -12.77 2.07 -7.35
N ARG A 104 -12.76 3.40 -7.36
CA ARG A 104 -11.95 4.25 -8.22
C ARG A 104 -11.28 5.36 -7.41
N ASN A 105 -10.22 5.92 -7.97
CA ASN A 105 -9.48 7.07 -7.45
C ASN A 105 -9.60 8.26 -8.41
N ASP A 106 -9.76 9.46 -7.88
CA ASP A 106 -9.93 10.71 -8.65
C ASP A 106 -8.63 11.32 -9.19
N GLY A 107 -7.48 10.69 -8.91
CA GLY A 107 -6.13 11.14 -9.24
C GLY A 107 -5.47 12.01 -8.16
N MET A 108 -6.22 12.40 -7.12
CA MET A 108 -5.78 13.30 -6.05
C MET A 108 -6.04 12.69 -4.66
N GLY A 109 -6.02 11.35 -4.57
CA GLY A 109 -6.19 10.61 -3.32
C GLY A 109 -7.64 10.41 -2.86
N GLY A 110 -8.63 10.97 -3.57
CA GLY A 110 -10.05 10.72 -3.29
C GLY A 110 -10.49 9.38 -3.87
N HIS A 111 -10.96 8.47 -3.00
CA HIS A 111 -11.52 7.17 -3.40
C HIS A 111 -13.05 7.23 -3.41
N TYR A 112 -13.66 6.62 -4.42
CA TYR A 112 -15.12 6.58 -4.55
C TYR A 112 -15.58 5.26 -5.17
N LYS A 113 -16.84 4.85 -4.90
CA LYS A 113 -17.41 3.63 -5.49
C LYS A 113 -17.84 3.89 -6.93
N VAL A 114 -17.73 2.88 -7.78
CA VAL A 114 -18.28 2.92 -9.15
C VAL A 114 -19.80 3.16 -9.06
N GLY A 115 -20.29 4.17 -9.79
CA GLY A 115 -21.67 4.65 -9.71
C GLY A 115 -21.85 5.94 -8.90
N ASP A 116 -20.88 6.30 -8.05
CA ASP A 116 -20.90 7.53 -7.24
C ASP A 116 -20.16 8.71 -7.91
N GLU A 117 -19.97 8.70 -9.24
CA GLU A 117 -19.11 9.65 -9.96
C GLU A 117 -19.54 11.12 -9.77
N VAL A 118 -20.84 11.39 -9.70
CA VAL A 118 -21.37 12.74 -9.50
C VAL A 118 -21.01 13.26 -8.12
N LYS A 119 -21.23 12.44 -7.08
CA LYS A 119 -20.86 12.78 -5.71
C LYS A 119 -19.35 12.98 -5.58
N ALA A 120 -18.57 12.06 -6.16
CA ALA A 120 -17.11 12.15 -6.16
C ALA A 120 -16.59 13.41 -6.86
N LEU A 121 -17.23 13.85 -7.95
CA LEU A 121 -16.87 15.10 -8.63
C LEU A 121 -17.10 16.32 -7.73
N GLU A 122 -18.20 16.38 -6.99
CA GLU A 122 -18.50 17.50 -6.10
C GLU A 122 -17.57 17.51 -4.87
N GLU A 123 -17.23 16.34 -4.31
CA GLU A 123 -16.23 16.22 -3.25
C GLU A 123 -14.83 16.63 -3.74
N TYR A 124 -14.44 16.20 -4.95
CA TYR A 124 -13.20 16.61 -5.59
C TYR A 124 -13.12 18.13 -5.74
N LYS A 125 -14.17 18.76 -6.31
CA LYS A 125 -14.22 20.22 -6.48
C LYS A 125 -14.10 20.93 -5.15
N THR A 126 -14.85 20.48 -4.14
CA THR A 126 -14.84 21.08 -2.80
C THR A 126 -13.43 21.05 -2.20
N ARG A 127 -12.76 19.88 -2.22
CA ARG A 127 -11.41 19.73 -1.69
C ARG A 127 -10.39 20.59 -2.42
N GLN A 128 -10.42 20.58 -3.75
CA GLN A 128 -9.46 21.34 -4.56
C GLN A 128 -9.66 22.85 -4.45
N LEU A 129 -10.91 23.33 -4.39
CA LEU A 129 -11.18 24.75 -4.17
C LEU A 129 -10.74 25.21 -2.78
N ALA A 130 -10.90 24.37 -1.75
CA ALA A 130 -10.38 24.66 -0.41
C ALA A 130 -8.85 24.72 -0.38
N GLU A 131 -8.16 23.81 -1.07
CA GLU A 131 -6.70 23.81 -1.22
C GLU A 131 -6.21 25.06 -1.96
N ILE A 132 -6.85 25.43 -3.07
CA ILE A 132 -6.55 26.66 -3.82
C ILE A 132 -6.72 27.90 -2.92
N ALA A 133 -7.80 27.97 -2.14
CA ALA A 133 -8.03 29.07 -1.20
C ALA A 133 -6.92 29.15 -0.15
N SER A 134 -6.55 28.02 0.47
CA SER A 134 -5.45 27.95 1.43
C SER A 134 -4.10 28.38 0.82
N ASN A 135 -3.81 27.94 -0.40
CA ASN A 135 -2.61 28.31 -1.13
C ASN A 135 -2.58 29.82 -1.45
N ARG A 136 -3.72 30.42 -1.81
CA ARG A 136 -3.83 31.88 -2.01
C ARG A 136 -3.51 32.65 -0.74
N ASP A 137 -4.04 32.23 0.39
CA ASP A 137 -3.79 32.91 1.66
C ASP A 137 -2.32 32.79 2.08
N ARG A 138 -1.69 31.62 1.82
CA ARG A 138 -0.24 31.43 2.01
C ARG A 138 0.59 32.36 1.12
N ILE A 139 0.20 32.53 -0.15
CA ILE A 139 0.91 33.43 -1.08
C ILE A 139 0.76 34.90 -0.69
N LYS A 140 -0.44 35.31 -0.25
CA LYS A 140 -0.65 36.67 0.30
C LYS A 140 0.21 36.91 1.54
N LEU A 141 0.39 35.91 2.40
CA LEU A 141 1.29 36.05 3.54
C LEU A 141 2.73 36.34 3.08
N TYR A 142 3.20 35.69 2.01
CA TYR A 142 4.53 35.95 1.45
C TYR A 142 4.71 37.36 0.90
N SER A 143 3.65 38.00 0.40
CA SER A 143 3.72 39.40 -0.05
C SER A 143 3.94 40.41 1.08
N THR A 144 3.64 40.03 2.32
CA THR A 144 3.76 40.91 3.50
C THR A 144 5.08 40.78 4.23
N LYS A 145 5.88 39.74 3.92
CA LYS A 145 7.09 39.38 4.66
C LYS A 145 8.28 39.30 3.71
N PRO A 146 9.20 40.29 3.75
CA PRO A 146 10.38 40.34 2.86
C PRO A 146 11.30 39.11 2.96
N THR A 147 11.22 38.36 4.06
CA THR A 147 12.12 37.26 4.39
C THR A 147 11.92 35.98 3.58
N TYR A 148 10.84 35.86 2.79
CA TYR A 148 10.60 34.65 2.01
C TYR A 148 11.24 34.64 0.62
N GLY A 149 11.82 35.75 0.17
CA GLY A 149 12.56 35.81 -1.10
C GLY A 149 11.68 35.74 -2.36
N TRP A 150 10.37 35.94 -2.24
CA TRP A 150 9.45 36.00 -3.38
C TRP A 150 9.39 37.42 -3.94
N SER A 151 9.65 37.59 -5.23
CA SER A 151 9.42 38.87 -5.89
C SER A 151 7.92 39.12 -6.11
N GLU A 152 7.50 40.39 -6.25
CA GLU A 152 6.12 40.70 -6.65
C GLU A 152 5.70 39.99 -7.94
N LYS A 153 6.65 39.84 -8.87
CA LYS A 153 6.44 39.15 -10.15
C LYS A 153 6.11 37.68 -9.92
N ASP A 154 6.80 37.00 -9.02
CA ASP A 154 6.57 35.59 -8.68
C ASP A 154 5.20 35.40 -8.01
N ILE A 155 4.85 36.30 -7.09
CA ILE A 155 3.56 36.29 -6.40
C ILE A 155 2.41 36.45 -7.41
N ARG A 156 2.50 37.43 -8.32
CA ARG A 156 1.48 37.63 -9.37
C ARG A 156 1.38 36.41 -10.29
N LYS A 157 2.51 35.83 -10.69
CA LYS A 157 2.55 34.63 -11.53
C LYS A 157 1.86 33.46 -10.86
N GLU A 158 2.10 33.25 -9.57
CA GLU A 158 1.52 32.13 -8.82
C GLU A 158 0.02 32.33 -8.55
N LEU A 159 -0.41 33.56 -8.23
CA LEU A 159 -1.84 33.87 -8.12
C LEU A 159 -2.58 33.63 -9.44
N ALA A 160 -2.00 34.04 -10.58
CA ALA A 160 -2.57 33.77 -11.90
C ALA A 160 -2.63 32.27 -12.22
N ARG A 161 -1.63 31.48 -11.78
CA ARG A 161 -1.66 30.01 -11.88
C ARG A 161 -2.85 29.44 -11.10
N LEU A 162 -3.07 29.90 -9.87
CA LEU A 162 -4.21 29.48 -9.03
C LEU A 162 -5.57 29.92 -9.60
N ASP A 163 -5.67 31.10 -10.21
CA ASP A 163 -6.88 31.54 -10.93
C ASP A 163 -7.24 30.61 -12.08
N LYS A 164 -6.23 30.18 -12.83
CA LYS A 164 -6.40 29.22 -13.92
C LYS A 164 -6.87 27.87 -13.38
N GLU A 165 -6.20 27.37 -12.35
CA GLU A 165 -6.54 26.11 -11.68
C GLU A 165 -7.96 26.12 -11.12
N GLU A 166 -8.38 27.21 -10.47
CA GLU A 166 -9.72 27.38 -9.93
C GLU A 166 -10.79 27.28 -11.03
N LYS A 167 -10.55 27.94 -12.17
CA LYS A 167 -11.44 27.88 -13.34
C LYS A 167 -11.50 26.46 -13.92
N GLU A 168 -10.38 25.76 -14.01
CA GLU A 168 -10.31 24.37 -14.48
C GLU A 168 -11.10 23.44 -13.55
N VAL A 169 -10.94 23.57 -12.23
CA VAL A 169 -11.67 22.78 -11.22
C VAL A 169 -13.17 23.05 -11.31
N LYS A 170 -13.59 24.32 -11.36
CA LYS A 170 -15.00 24.70 -11.50
C LYS A 170 -15.63 24.21 -12.80
N GLY A 171 -14.87 24.24 -13.90
CA GLY A 171 -15.33 23.81 -15.22
C GLY A 171 -15.31 22.29 -15.43
N ARG A 172 -14.72 21.51 -14.51
CA ARG A 172 -14.58 20.06 -14.66
C ARG A 172 -15.95 19.38 -14.65
N LYS A 173 -16.22 18.58 -15.69
CA LYS A 173 -17.49 17.87 -15.90
C LYS A 173 -17.46 16.38 -15.50
N LYS A 174 -16.28 15.82 -15.29
CA LYS A 174 -16.07 14.40 -14.95
C LYS A 174 -14.95 14.29 -13.92
N VAL A 175 -15.11 13.39 -12.96
CA VAL A 175 -14.05 13.01 -12.03
C VAL A 175 -13.06 12.06 -12.73
N GLY A 176 -11.79 12.07 -12.31
CA GLY A 176 -10.82 11.05 -12.73
C GLY A 176 -11.29 9.66 -12.28
N GLY A 177 -10.84 8.60 -12.95
CA GLY A 177 -11.33 7.25 -12.70
C GLY A 177 -10.24 6.20 -12.80
N PHE A 178 -9.21 6.33 -11.97
CA PHE A 178 -8.09 5.40 -11.87
C PHE A 178 -8.42 4.22 -10.94
N PRO A 179 -7.70 3.10 -11.00
CA PRO A 179 -7.84 2.04 -10.00
C PRO A 179 -7.61 2.57 -8.58
N ALA A 180 -8.52 2.27 -7.66
CA ALA A 180 -8.29 2.49 -6.24
C ALA A 180 -7.48 1.33 -5.66
N TYR A 181 -6.41 1.64 -4.93
CA TYR A 181 -5.54 0.65 -4.29
C TYR A 181 -5.81 0.60 -2.79
N GLN A 182 -7.01 0.17 -2.41
CA GLN A 182 -7.41 -0.03 -1.00
C GLN A 182 -7.24 -1.48 -0.55
N SER A 183 -6.44 -2.27 -1.27
CA SER A 183 -6.23 -3.69 -0.95
C SER A 183 -4.74 -4.04 -0.84
N VAL A 184 -4.41 -4.97 0.05
CA VAL A 184 -3.06 -5.54 0.20
C VAL A 184 -3.07 -6.94 -0.36
N ALA A 185 -2.18 -7.28 -1.29
CA ALA A 185 -1.99 -8.63 -1.80
C ALA A 185 -0.70 -9.22 -1.24
N ILE A 186 -0.80 -10.40 -0.60
CA ILE A 186 0.34 -11.17 -0.09
C ILE A 186 0.60 -12.32 -1.07
N PHE A 187 1.87 -12.51 -1.45
CA PHE A 187 2.28 -13.53 -2.43
C PHE A 187 2.51 -14.90 -1.80
N PHE A 188 2.04 -15.95 -2.48
CA PHE A 188 2.23 -17.34 -2.10
C PHE A 188 2.71 -18.16 -3.31
N SER A 189 3.74 -19.01 -3.15
CA SER A 189 4.22 -19.93 -4.19
C SER A 189 3.22 -21.03 -4.55
N GLU A 190 2.37 -21.39 -3.60
CA GLU A 190 1.31 -22.39 -3.77
C GLU A 190 0.01 -21.91 -3.14
N ARG A 191 -1.09 -22.63 -3.41
CA ARG A 191 -2.40 -22.25 -2.87
C ARG A 191 -2.41 -22.45 -1.35
N PRO A 192 -2.54 -21.40 -0.52
CA PRO A 192 -2.57 -21.55 0.92
C PRO A 192 -3.77 -22.41 1.35
N SER A 193 -3.57 -23.28 2.34
CA SER A 193 -4.65 -24.12 2.86
C SER A 193 -5.76 -23.27 3.47
N LYS A 194 -6.98 -23.83 3.54
CA LYS A 194 -8.11 -23.15 4.22
C LYS A 194 -7.76 -22.78 5.66
N LYS A 195 -7.02 -23.66 6.36
CA LYS A 195 -6.57 -23.42 7.73
C LYS A 195 -5.64 -22.20 7.79
N THR A 196 -4.72 -22.08 6.85
CA THR A 196 -3.82 -20.92 6.72
C THR A 196 -4.57 -19.63 6.44
N ILE A 197 -5.54 -19.64 5.53
CA ILE A 197 -6.37 -18.47 5.24
C ILE A 197 -7.17 -18.03 6.47
N GLU A 198 -7.84 -18.95 7.17
CA GLU A 198 -8.62 -18.60 8.36
C GLU A 198 -7.73 -18.11 9.52
N TRP A 199 -6.54 -18.68 9.67
CA TRP A 199 -5.56 -18.20 10.64
C TRP A 199 -5.09 -16.77 10.34
N LEU A 200 -4.76 -16.46 9.08
CA LEU A 200 -4.41 -15.11 8.65
C LEU A 200 -5.54 -14.11 8.85
N LYS A 201 -6.79 -14.50 8.55
CA LYS A 201 -7.98 -13.68 8.78
C LYS A 201 -8.17 -13.35 10.25
N GLU A 202 -8.04 -14.35 11.13
CA GLU A 202 -8.17 -14.15 12.56
C GLU A 202 -7.08 -13.21 13.08
N ARG A 203 -5.83 -13.45 12.66
CA ARG A 203 -4.70 -12.61 13.03
C ARG A 203 -4.91 -11.15 12.61
N ALA A 204 -5.37 -10.92 11.39
CA ALA A 204 -5.58 -9.58 10.83
C ALA A 204 -6.57 -8.72 11.64
N LYS A 205 -7.51 -9.33 12.35
CA LYS A 205 -8.43 -8.61 13.26
C LYS A 205 -7.69 -7.88 14.38
N GLY A 206 -6.54 -8.40 14.82
CA GLY A 206 -5.71 -7.78 15.86
C GLY A 206 -4.71 -6.73 15.34
N TYR A 207 -4.67 -6.48 14.04
CA TYR A 207 -3.76 -5.50 13.44
C TYR A 207 -3.94 -4.08 13.99
N PRO A 208 -5.17 -3.54 14.18
CA PRO A 208 -5.36 -2.20 14.75
C PRO A 208 -4.70 -2.02 16.12
N GLU A 209 -4.83 -3.01 17.00
CA GLU A 209 -4.25 -3.01 18.34
C GLU A 209 -2.73 -3.16 18.29
N ALA A 210 -2.22 -4.06 17.44
CA ALA A 210 -0.80 -4.24 17.22
C ALA A 210 -0.14 -2.95 16.70
N ARG A 211 -0.78 -2.27 15.74
CA ARG A 211 -0.32 -1.00 15.17
C ARG A 211 -0.23 0.12 16.19
N LYS A 212 -1.22 0.24 17.07
CA LYS A 212 -1.18 1.20 18.19
C LYS A 212 -0.03 0.94 19.15
N LYS A 213 0.30 -0.34 19.41
CA LYS A 213 1.42 -0.72 20.29
C LYS A 213 2.79 -0.50 19.65
N ALA A 214 2.89 -0.62 18.33
CA ALA A 214 4.16 -0.53 17.62
C ALA A 214 4.69 0.91 17.46
N HIS A 215 3.82 1.92 17.52
CA HIS A 215 4.19 3.31 17.23
C HIS A 215 3.87 4.24 18.40
N ASP A 216 4.83 5.08 18.76
CA ASP A 216 4.70 6.05 19.87
C ASP A 216 4.02 7.36 19.45
N TRP A 217 3.74 7.53 18.15
CA TRP A 217 3.06 8.70 17.59
C TRP A 217 1.83 8.29 16.78
N ASP A 218 0.85 9.19 16.71
CA ASP A 218 -0.39 8.96 15.99
C ASP A 218 -0.13 8.87 14.47
N ARG A 219 -0.39 7.70 13.88
CA ARG A 219 -0.33 7.45 12.43
C ARG A 219 -1.72 7.47 11.79
N GLY A 220 -2.69 8.06 12.48
CA GLY A 220 -4.09 8.02 12.13
C GLY A 220 -4.72 6.67 12.46
N PRO A 221 -6.03 6.52 12.16
CA PRO A 221 -6.75 5.29 12.40
C PRO A 221 -6.14 4.11 11.64
N ALA A 222 -6.24 2.91 12.21
CA ALA A 222 -5.93 1.68 11.51
C ALA A 222 -6.97 1.42 10.40
N PRO A 223 -6.56 0.83 9.27
CA PRO A 223 -7.50 0.51 8.19
C PRO A 223 -8.52 -0.52 8.67
N LYS A 224 -9.77 -0.38 8.22
CA LYS A 224 -10.80 -1.40 8.45
C LYS A 224 -10.75 -2.42 7.32
N ILE A 225 -10.72 -3.70 7.66
CA ILE A 225 -10.84 -4.79 6.68
C ILE A 225 -12.30 -4.87 6.21
N THR A 226 -12.50 -4.85 4.89
CA THR A 226 -13.81 -4.84 4.23
C THR A 226 -14.08 -6.12 3.44
N GLY A 227 -13.04 -6.89 3.10
CA GLY A 227 -13.19 -8.11 2.29
C GLY A 227 -11.92 -8.92 2.16
N TRP A 228 -12.06 -10.11 1.58
CA TRP A 228 -10.98 -11.08 1.34
C TRP A 228 -11.17 -11.74 -0.02
N ARG A 229 -10.09 -11.90 -0.77
CA ARG A 229 -10.08 -12.60 -2.06
C ARG A 229 -8.86 -13.50 -2.13
N LEU A 230 -9.01 -14.66 -2.74
CA LEU A 230 -7.89 -15.54 -3.09
C LEU A 230 -7.83 -15.61 -4.62
N ILE A 231 -6.72 -15.17 -5.19
CA ILE A 231 -6.56 -15.01 -6.64
C ILE A 231 -5.40 -15.88 -7.11
N GLU A 232 -5.60 -16.66 -8.15
CA GLU A 232 -4.52 -17.32 -8.89
C GLU A 232 -3.93 -16.29 -9.87
N HIS A 233 -2.65 -15.99 -9.74
CA HIS A 233 -1.93 -15.03 -10.57
C HIS A 233 -1.06 -15.79 -11.57
N LYS A 234 -1.42 -15.71 -12.85
CA LYS A 234 -0.68 -16.38 -13.93
C LYS A 234 0.14 -15.39 -14.72
N VAL A 235 1.42 -15.70 -14.93
CA VAL A 235 2.33 -14.83 -15.69
C VAL A 235 2.33 -15.28 -17.15
N VAL A 236 1.73 -14.46 -18.04
CA VAL A 236 1.75 -14.71 -19.49
C VAL A 236 3.00 -14.11 -20.10
N ARG A 237 3.94 -14.95 -20.51
CA ARG A 237 5.17 -14.51 -21.21
C ARG A 237 4.88 -14.36 -22.70
N THR A 238 5.00 -13.15 -23.24
CA THR A 238 4.98 -12.94 -24.70
C THR A 238 6.40 -13.06 -25.22
N GLN A 239 6.70 -14.10 -26.00
CA GLN A 239 7.98 -14.17 -26.72
C GLN A 239 7.97 -13.07 -27.78
N LYS A 240 8.90 -12.12 -27.65
CA LYS A 240 9.11 -11.12 -28.70
C LYS A 240 9.84 -11.85 -29.82
N GLU A 241 9.17 -12.12 -30.93
CA GLU A 241 9.83 -12.66 -32.12
C GLU A 241 10.94 -11.67 -32.51
N GLU A 242 12.19 -12.13 -32.46
CA GLU A 242 13.31 -11.37 -32.99
C GLU A 242 13.09 -11.25 -34.50
N ALA A 243 12.92 -10.02 -34.99
CA ALA A 243 12.90 -9.77 -36.42
C ALA A 243 14.28 -10.11 -36.98
N VAL A 244 14.32 -11.21 -37.76
CA VAL A 244 15.51 -11.69 -38.50
C VAL A 244 15.88 -10.73 -39.61
#